data_AF-A0A7V6JUX7-F1
#
_entry.id   AF-A0A7V6JUX7-F1
#
_cell.length_a   1.000
_cell.length_b   1.000
_cell.length_c   1.000
_cell.angle_alpha   90.00
_cell.angle_beta   90.00
_cell.angle_gamma   90.00
#
_symmetry.space_group_name_H-M   'P 1'
#
loop_
_entity.id
_entity.type
_entity.pdbx_description
1 polymer ?
#
loop_
_entity_poly.entity_id
_entity_poly.type
_entity_poly.pdbx_seq_one_letter_code
_entity_poly.pdbx_strand_id
1 'polypeptide(L)'
;DYTEGVRSDRGEIGSGSYIAGCGTIKNVRIGNGAVIEDVSRLEEGSVNSSFRDPVHIGNDVIMDHFIICSGSKVNDAAVIDKCFIGQGCILSKQYSAENSLFFSNCGGYHGEACSIFAGPYTVTHHKSTLLIAGIFSFMNAGSGSNQSNHMYKLGPIHQGIMERGSKTTSDSFVLWPSRIGPFTLVVGRHHHNVDTTSFPFSYLTEASYESQLIPGINLRSVGTIRDAQKWPKRDMRKDTRKLDQINYNLLSPFTVGKMIKGRDLLKELIEANQGQDVIGYERMRIKSSAAMRGISLYQMGIDKYIGNSVIKRLEGTVFRSDEEIRDRMKPDIMEGTGDWIDMSGLITPLSSIEVLLEAIESKEMKSADAINRSFEKIHGNYYNLQWAWVYDRLPGETGKPNGELTADDIIAIVERWKKSVVELDWMLYEDARKEFTLSSMTGFGIDGDDEVKKRDFEQVRGDFEKNGVVLAILDHIKAKTELGDELINRIRNIG
;
A
#
# COMPACT_ATOMS: atom_id res chain seq x y z
N ASP A 1 10.45 31.72 -10.18
CA ASP A 1 11.10 31.54 -11.49
C ASP A 1 10.30 30.63 -12.42
N TYR A 2 10.07 29.36 -12.10
CA TYR A 2 9.31 28.45 -12.99
C TYR A 2 7.89 28.93 -13.28
N THR A 3 7.09 29.22 -12.25
CA THR A 3 5.68 29.64 -12.40
C THR A 3 5.52 30.90 -13.23
N GLU A 4 6.36 31.91 -12.99
CA GLU A 4 6.42 33.13 -13.81
C GLU A 4 6.83 32.84 -15.25
N GLY A 5 7.79 31.93 -15.47
CA GLY A 5 8.27 31.57 -16.80
C GLY A 5 7.25 30.79 -17.66
N VAL A 6 6.27 30.13 -17.03
CA VAL A 6 5.18 29.42 -17.75
C VAL A 6 3.85 30.15 -17.66
N ARG A 7 3.80 31.31 -17.01
CA ARG A 7 2.59 32.13 -16.89
C ARG A 7 2.22 32.69 -18.25
N SER A 8 0.92 32.67 -18.55
CA SER A 8 0.35 33.19 -19.79
C SER A 8 -0.84 34.09 -19.47
N ASP A 9 -1.07 35.11 -20.28
CA ASP A 9 -2.28 35.93 -20.28
C ASP A 9 -3.41 35.32 -21.11
N ARG A 10 -3.17 34.17 -21.75
CA ARG A 10 -4.09 33.45 -22.64
C ARG A 10 -4.14 31.96 -22.31
N GLY A 11 -5.32 31.37 -22.47
CA GLY A 11 -5.49 29.92 -22.52
C GLY A 11 -4.91 29.32 -23.81
N GLU A 12 -4.57 28.04 -23.76
CA GLU A 12 -4.02 27.27 -24.89
C GLU A 12 -4.87 26.00 -25.05
N ILE A 13 -5.16 25.60 -26.30
CA ILE A 13 -5.84 24.34 -26.60
C ILE A 13 -4.94 23.51 -27.51
N GLY A 14 -4.53 22.36 -27.01
CA GLY A 14 -3.69 21.39 -27.71
C GLY A 14 -4.40 20.71 -28.88
N SER A 15 -3.60 20.09 -29.73
CA SER A 15 -4.07 19.40 -30.93
C SER A 15 -4.97 18.21 -30.60
N GLY A 16 -6.01 18.01 -31.42
CA GLY A 16 -6.92 16.88 -31.33
C GLY A 16 -7.79 16.83 -30.07
N SER A 17 -7.85 17.92 -29.30
CA SER A 17 -8.76 18.05 -28.17
C SER A 17 -10.21 18.24 -28.64
N TYR A 18 -11.14 17.63 -27.92
CA TYR A 18 -12.57 17.72 -28.14
C TYR A 18 -13.20 18.53 -27.01
N ILE A 19 -13.89 19.63 -27.35
CA ILE A 19 -14.56 20.51 -26.39
C ILE A 19 -15.98 20.78 -26.88
N ALA A 20 -16.98 20.34 -26.12
CA ALA A 20 -18.40 20.49 -26.49
C ALA A 20 -19.29 20.75 -25.27
N GLY A 21 -20.38 21.50 -25.44
CA GLY A 21 -21.40 21.69 -24.41
C GLY A 21 -20.94 22.41 -23.13
N CYS A 22 -19.74 23.00 -23.12
CA CYS A 22 -19.16 23.62 -21.93
C CYS A 22 -19.71 25.03 -21.65
N GLY A 23 -19.86 25.36 -20.38
CA GLY A 23 -20.14 26.70 -19.87
C GLY A 23 -18.88 27.57 -19.88
N THR A 24 -18.28 27.80 -18.71
CA THR A 24 -17.12 28.71 -18.60
C THR A 24 -15.80 27.94 -18.65
N ILE A 25 -14.90 28.32 -19.55
CA ILE A 25 -13.49 27.90 -19.53
C ILE A 25 -12.63 29.16 -19.55
N LYS A 26 -11.91 29.44 -18.47
CA LYS A 26 -11.16 30.70 -18.28
C LYS A 26 -9.78 30.44 -17.69
N ASN A 27 -8.74 30.98 -18.32
CA ASN A 27 -7.34 30.84 -17.86
C ASN A 27 -6.94 29.36 -17.67
N VAL A 28 -7.29 28.52 -18.66
CA VAL A 28 -6.97 27.09 -18.66
C VAL A 28 -6.02 26.76 -19.79
N ARG A 29 -4.96 26.01 -19.48
CA ARG A 29 -4.08 25.38 -20.47
C ARG A 29 -4.53 23.95 -20.72
N ILE A 30 -4.91 23.62 -21.95
CA ILE A 30 -5.43 22.32 -22.34
C ILE A 30 -4.41 21.61 -23.23
N GLY A 31 -3.89 20.48 -22.77
CA GLY A 31 -2.96 19.61 -23.50
C GLY A 31 -3.63 18.86 -24.65
N ASN A 32 -2.82 18.08 -25.39
CA ASN A 32 -3.27 17.38 -26.58
C ASN A 32 -4.27 16.25 -26.26
N GLY A 33 -5.23 16.06 -27.17
CA GLY A 33 -6.18 14.94 -27.12
C GLY A 33 -7.14 14.96 -25.93
N ALA A 34 -7.26 16.09 -25.21
CA ALA A 34 -8.18 16.19 -24.07
C ALA A 34 -9.63 16.08 -24.52
N VAL A 35 -10.49 15.47 -23.70
CA VAL A 35 -11.93 15.38 -23.93
C VAL A 35 -12.65 16.12 -22.82
N ILE A 36 -13.32 17.23 -23.17
CA ILE A 36 -13.99 18.13 -22.23
C ILE A 36 -15.44 18.32 -22.70
N GLU A 37 -16.40 17.79 -21.96
CA GLU A 37 -17.79 17.67 -22.38
C GLU A 37 -18.73 18.12 -21.27
N ASP A 38 -19.70 18.98 -21.60
CA ASP A 38 -20.81 19.39 -20.72
C ASP A 38 -20.35 19.94 -19.35
N VAL A 39 -19.17 20.58 -19.33
CA VAL A 39 -18.57 21.11 -18.10
C VAL A 39 -19.23 22.43 -17.71
N SER A 40 -19.53 22.62 -16.42
CA SER A 40 -20.09 23.88 -15.91
C SER A 40 -19.05 24.99 -15.87
N ARG A 41 -17.89 24.75 -15.22
CA ARG A 41 -16.82 25.74 -15.08
C ARG A 41 -15.44 25.09 -14.93
N LEU A 42 -14.46 25.60 -15.67
CA LEU A 42 -13.03 25.41 -15.46
C LEU A 42 -12.34 26.77 -15.37
N GLU A 43 -11.71 27.07 -14.24
CA GLU A 43 -11.02 28.34 -14.02
C GLU A 43 -9.63 28.16 -13.37
N GLU A 44 -8.64 28.89 -13.87
CA GLU A 44 -7.25 28.91 -13.35
C GLU A 44 -6.62 27.50 -13.28
N GLY A 45 -6.45 26.82 -14.41
CA GLY A 45 -6.09 25.40 -14.39
C GLY A 45 -5.19 24.91 -15.52
N SER A 46 -4.64 23.71 -15.34
CA SER A 46 -3.84 23.00 -16.34
C SER A 46 -4.34 21.58 -16.54
N VAL A 47 -4.72 21.25 -17.78
CA VAL A 47 -5.13 19.92 -18.23
C VAL A 47 -3.97 19.28 -18.99
N ASN A 48 -3.09 18.57 -18.28
CA ASN A 48 -1.91 17.91 -18.83
C ASN A 48 -2.29 16.57 -19.49
N SER A 49 -2.98 16.65 -20.62
CA SER A 49 -3.45 15.51 -21.42
C SER A 49 -2.42 15.06 -22.47
N SER A 50 -2.52 13.79 -22.88
CA SER A 50 -1.76 13.23 -24.00
C SER A 50 -2.65 12.37 -24.89
N PHE A 51 -2.24 12.17 -26.15
CA PHE A 51 -2.98 11.28 -27.07
C PHE A 51 -3.00 9.82 -26.62
N ARG A 52 -1.98 9.38 -25.87
CA ARG A 52 -1.87 7.99 -25.43
C ARG A 52 -2.78 7.68 -24.25
N ASP A 53 -2.97 8.66 -23.37
CA ASP A 53 -3.83 8.53 -22.21
C ASP A 53 -4.55 9.87 -21.96
N PRO A 54 -5.62 10.15 -22.72
CA PRO A 54 -6.37 11.40 -22.63
C PRO A 54 -6.90 11.72 -21.23
N VAL A 55 -6.96 13.01 -20.90
CA VAL A 55 -7.79 13.48 -19.77
C VAL A 55 -9.23 13.61 -20.24
N HIS A 56 -10.16 13.15 -19.40
CA HIS A 56 -11.60 13.32 -19.61
C HIS A 56 -12.21 14.18 -18.50
N ILE A 57 -12.83 15.29 -18.87
CA ILE A 57 -13.62 16.14 -17.96
C ILE A 57 -15.04 16.18 -18.48
N GLY A 58 -15.99 15.70 -17.66
CA GLY A 58 -17.37 15.46 -18.08
C GLY A 58 -18.39 16.34 -17.36
N ASN A 59 -19.62 15.86 -17.42
CA ASN A 59 -20.84 16.59 -17.12
C ASN A 59 -20.84 17.29 -15.75
N ASP A 60 -21.28 18.55 -15.77
CA ASP A 60 -21.54 19.40 -14.61
C ASP A 60 -20.34 19.61 -13.67
N VAL A 61 -19.14 19.33 -14.14
CA VAL A 61 -17.92 19.53 -13.35
C VAL A 61 -17.67 21.02 -13.10
N ILE A 62 -17.23 21.33 -11.88
CA ILE A 62 -16.76 22.65 -11.47
C ILE A 62 -15.35 22.47 -10.93
N MET A 63 -14.35 23.09 -11.57
CA MET A 63 -12.97 23.07 -11.10
C MET A 63 -12.36 24.46 -11.12
N ASP A 64 -11.86 24.89 -9.97
CA ASP A 64 -11.14 26.15 -9.79
C ASP A 64 -9.71 25.82 -9.26
N HIS A 65 -8.67 26.50 -9.75
CA HIS A 65 -7.28 26.30 -9.28
C HIS A 65 -6.79 24.83 -9.31
N PHE A 66 -6.66 24.25 -10.50
CA PHE A 66 -6.41 22.81 -10.61
C PHE A 66 -5.26 22.43 -11.54
N ILE A 67 -4.65 21.28 -11.27
CA ILE A 67 -3.74 20.60 -12.20
C ILE A 67 -4.25 19.16 -12.35
N ILE A 68 -4.53 18.72 -13.57
CA ILE A 68 -4.95 17.35 -13.87
C ILE A 68 -4.01 16.70 -14.89
N CYS A 69 -3.65 15.43 -14.68
CA CYS A 69 -2.69 14.70 -15.51
C CYS A 69 -3.34 13.57 -16.33
N SER A 70 -2.63 13.15 -17.37
CA SER A 70 -2.99 12.10 -18.33
C SER A 70 -3.68 10.87 -17.72
N GLY A 71 -4.69 10.35 -18.41
CA GLY A 71 -5.46 9.16 -18.02
C GLY A 71 -6.52 9.40 -16.94
N SER A 72 -6.56 10.61 -16.37
CA SER A 72 -7.52 10.94 -15.32
C SER A 72 -8.88 11.34 -15.84
N LYS A 73 -9.90 11.08 -15.02
CA LYS A 73 -11.31 11.36 -15.33
C LYS A 73 -11.96 12.12 -14.19
N VAL A 74 -12.58 13.26 -14.50
CA VAL A 74 -13.39 14.04 -13.55
C VAL A 74 -14.76 14.25 -14.17
N ASN A 75 -15.84 13.80 -13.52
CA ASN A 75 -17.18 13.85 -14.11
C ASN A 75 -18.28 13.84 -13.04
N ASP A 76 -19.54 13.79 -13.50
CA ASP A 76 -20.74 13.57 -12.68
C ASP A 76 -20.85 14.57 -11.52
N ALA A 77 -20.76 15.87 -11.85
CA ALA A 77 -20.88 16.99 -10.92
C ALA A 77 -19.84 17.01 -9.78
N ALA A 78 -18.61 16.54 -10.04
CA ALA A 78 -17.50 16.73 -9.12
C ALA A 78 -17.12 18.22 -8.97
N VAL A 79 -16.79 18.63 -7.74
CA VAL A 79 -16.46 20.03 -7.39
C VAL A 79 -15.05 20.09 -6.79
N ILE A 80 -14.12 20.74 -7.47
CA ILE A 80 -12.69 20.71 -7.13
C ILE A 80 -12.15 22.13 -6.98
N ASP A 81 -11.46 22.44 -5.89
CA ASP A 81 -10.73 23.70 -5.71
C ASP A 81 -9.31 23.45 -5.17
N LYS A 82 -8.31 24.13 -5.75
CA LYS A 82 -6.90 24.06 -5.28
C LYS A 82 -6.36 22.63 -5.17
N CYS A 83 -6.55 21.84 -6.22
CA CYS A 83 -6.15 20.42 -6.21
C CYS A 83 -5.17 20.03 -7.31
N PHE A 84 -4.26 19.10 -6.98
CA PHE A 84 -3.50 18.33 -7.94
C PHE A 84 -4.14 16.95 -8.15
N ILE A 85 -4.36 16.56 -9.39
CA ILE A 85 -4.92 15.28 -9.80
C ILE A 85 -3.89 14.59 -10.71
N GLY A 86 -3.24 13.56 -10.18
CA GLY A 86 -2.18 12.77 -10.80
C GLY A 86 -2.69 11.90 -11.95
N GLN A 87 -1.90 10.92 -12.37
CA GLN A 87 -2.22 10.12 -13.57
C GLN A 87 -3.20 8.98 -13.25
N GLY A 88 -4.21 8.77 -14.10
CA GLY A 88 -5.17 7.66 -13.93
C GLY A 88 -6.12 7.79 -12.75
N CYS A 89 -6.29 8.99 -12.18
CA CYS A 89 -7.24 9.26 -11.10
C CYS A 89 -8.67 9.31 -11.62
N ILE A 90 -9.64 8.99 -10.76
CA ILE A 90 -11.07 9.17 -11.07
C ILE A 90 -11.74 9.93 -9.92
N LEU A 91 -12.25 11.14 -10.17
CA LEU A 91 -13.06 11.91 -9.23
C LEU A 91 -14.47 12.12 -9.80
N SER A 92 -15.50 11.58 -9.14
CA SER A 92 -16.79 11.37 -9.79
C SER A 92 -17.94 11.31 -8.78
N LYS A 93 -19.17 11.29 -9.29
CA LYS A 93 -20.42 11.12 -8.54
C LYS A 93 -20.55 12.09 -7.38
N GLN A 94 -20.46 13.39 -7.68
CA GLN A 94 -20.58 14.50 -6.74
C GLN A 94 -19.47 14.54 -5.68
N TYR A 95 -18.30 13.97 -5.99
CA TYR A 95 -17.13 14.08 -5.11
C TYR A 95 -16.65 15.53 -5.03
N SER A 96 -16.36 16.01 -3.82
CA SER A 96 -15.78 17.33 -3.60
C SER A 96 -14.34 17.22 -3.09
N ALA A 97 -13.47 18.13 -3.53
CA ALA A 97 -12.12 18.20 -3.01
C ALA A 97 -11.60 19.64 -2.91
N GLU A 98 -10.95 19.96 -1.80
CA GLU A 98 -10.29 21.26 -1.58
C GLU A 98 -8.86 21.07 -1.08
N ASN A 99 -7.92 21.91 -1.56
CA ASN A 99 -6.53 21.98 -1.06
C ASN A 99 -5.80 20.62 -1.07
N SER A 100 -6.14 19.72 -2.00
CA SER A 100 -5.77 18.31 -1.92
C SER A 100 -4.88 17.84 -3.07
N LEU A 101 -3.99 16.90 -2.78
CA LEU A 101 -3.12 16.25 -3.75
C LEU A 101 -3.54 14.80 -3.92
N PHE A 102 -3.95 14.42 -5.13
CA PHE A 102 -4.22 13.04 -5.51
C PHE A 102 -3.12 12.59 -6.46
N PHE A 103 -2.36 11.57 -6.08
CA PHE A 103 -1.36 10.92 -6.94
C PHE A 103 -1.98 9.78 -7.73
N SER A 104 -1.15 9.01 -8.45
CA SER A 104 -1.59 8.04 -9.45
C SER A 104 -2.69 7.06 -8.99
N ASN A 105 -3.68 6.81 -9.84
CA ASN A 105 -4.73 5.81 -9.62
C ASN A 105 -5.57 5.98 -8.33
N CYS A 106 -5.68 7.21 -7.80
CA CYS A 106 -6.64 7.52 -6.74
C CYS A 106 -8.09 7.50 -7.25
N GLY A 107 -9.05 7.21 -6.36
CA GLY A 107 -10.47 7.17 -6.69
C GLY A 107 -11.34 7.89 -5.65
N GLY A 108 -11.99 8.97 -6.05
CA GLY A 108 -12.92 9.73 -5.21
C GLY A 108 -14.34 9.65 -5.75
N TYR A 109 -15.26 9.07 -4.98
CA TYR A 109 -16.68 9.00 -5.31
C TYR A 109 -17.53 9.39 -4.10
N HIS A 110 -18.62 10.14 -4.33
CA HIS A 110 -19.69 10.46 -3.37
C HIS A 110 -19.33 11.24 -2.07
N GLY A 111 -18.07 11.33 -1.67
CA GLY A 111 -17.58 12.00 -0.45
C GLY A 111 -16.78 13.28 -0.70
N GLU A 112 -16.02 13.70 0.32
CA GLU A 112 -15.22 14.93 0.35
C GLU A 112 -13.76 14.70 0.80
N ALA A 113 -12.81 15.42 0.21
CA ALA A 113 -11.43 15.53 0.70
C ALA A 113 -11.04 16.99 0.96
N CYS A 114 -10.35 17.24 2.08
CA CYS A 114 -9.87 18.57 2.41
C CYS A 114 -8.42 18.53 2.92
N SER A 115 -7.50 19.22 2.25
CA SER A 115 -6.10 19.33 2.66
C SER A 115 -5.38 17.98 2.80
N ILE A 116 -5.63 17.02 1.89
CA ILE A 116 -4.99 15.70 1.96
C ILE A 116 -3.82 15.54 0.99
N PHE A 117 -2.89 14.69 1.39
CA PHE A 117 -1.91 14.06 0.53
C PHE A 117 -2.35 12.61 0.28
N ALA A 118 -3.05 12.37 -0.82
CA ALA A 118 -3.50 11.06 -1.27
C ALA A 118 -2.50 10.44 -2.24
N GLY A 119 -1.54 9.68 -1.70
CA GLY A 119 -0.68 8.77 -2.46
C GLY A 119 -1.48 7.72 -3.24
N PRO A 120 -0.82 6.96 -4.14
CA PRO A 120 -1.48 6.10 -5.11
C PRO A 120 -2.49 5.13 -4.52
N TYR A 121 -3.58 4.89 -5.25
CA TYR A 121 -4.67 4.01 -4.83
C TYR A 121 -5.30 4.37 -3.47
N THR A 122 -5.27 5.64 -3.08
CA THR A 122 -6.19 6.16 -2.06
C THR A 122 -7.60 6.21 -2.68
N VAL A 123 -8.52 5.41 -2.14
CA VAL A 123 -9.85 5.19 -2.72
C VAL A 123 -10.95 5.37 -1.69
N THR A 124 -11.96 6.16 -2.04
CA THR A 124 -13.21 6.33 -1.29
C THR A 124 -14.38 6.17 -2.25
N HIS A 125 -15.24 5.16 -2.06
CA HIS A 125 -16.30 4.85 -3.03
C HIS A 125 -17.73 5.12 -2.54
N HIS A 126 -17.96 5.20 -1.24
CA HIS A 126 -19.30 5.36 -0.65
C HIS A 126 -19.34 6.60 0.25
N LYS A 127 -20.53 7.12 0.51
CA LYS A 127 -20.77 8.14 1.56
C LYS A 127 -20.46 7.49 2.92
N SER A 128 -19.83 8.08 3.94
CA SER A 128 -19.18 9.37 4.18
C SER A 128 -17.68 9.32 3.89
N THR A 129 -17.09 10.51 3.72
CA THR A 129 -15.64 10.74 3.63
C THR A 129 -15.43 12.24 3.84
N LEU A 130 -14.69 12.62 4.88
CA LEU A 130 -14.03 13.92 5.01
C LEU A 130 -12.60 13.61 5.44
N LEU A 131 -11.83 13.06 4.50
CA LEU A 131 -10.41 12.83 4.74
C LEU A 131 -9.78 14.22 4.83
N ILE A 132 -9.47 14.64 6.05
CA ILE A 132 -9.03 16.00 6.38
C ILE A 132 -7.60 15.98 6.91
N ALA A 133 -6.76 16.90 6.43
CA ALA A 133 -5.40 17.12 6.91
C ALA A 133 -4.63 15.80 7.09
N GLY A 134 -4.46 14.99 6.05
CA GLY A 134 -3.89 13.65 6.23
C GLY A 134 -3.07 13.13 5.07
N ILE A 135 -2.17 12.20 5.37
CA ILE A 135 -1.38 11.44 4.38
C ILE A 135 -1.98 10.04 4.26
N PHE A 136 -2.26 9.60 3.04
CA PHE A 136 -2.84 8.30 2.72
C PHE A 136 -2.06 7.65 1.59
N SER A 137 -1.84 6.34 1.65
CA SER A 137 -1.17 5.58 0.59
C SER A 137 -1.82 4.22 0.45
N PHE A 138 -2.25 3.84 -0.76
CA PHE A 138 -2.98 2.59 -1.04
C PHE A 138 -4.19 2.35 -0.11
N MET A 139 -4.79 3.42 0.37
CA MET A 139 -5.83 3.38 1.38
C MET A 139 -7.18 3.03 0.75
N ASN A 140 -7.98 2.22 1.43
CA ASN A 140 -9.36 1.97 1.05
C ASN A 140 -10.29 2.37 2.18
N ALA A 141 -11.12 3.38 1.93
CA ALA A 141 -12.11 3.85 2.88
C ALA A 141 -13.39 3.01 2.76
N GLY A 142 -13.74 2.31 3.84
CA GLY A 142 -15.03 1.65 4.00
C GLY A 142 -16.20 2.66 3.98
N SER A 143 -17.40 2.18 3.68
CA SER A 143 -18.60 3.04 3.63
C SER A 143 -18.86 3.71 4.97
N GLY A 144 -19.18 5.00 5.00
CA GLY A 144 -19.41 5.71 6.26
C GLY A 144 -18.13 6.07 7.03
N SER A 145 -16.94 5.83 6.46
CA SER A 145 -15.69 6.20 7.14
C SER A 145 -15.60 7.69 7.37
N ASN A 146 -15.22 8.09 8.58
CA ASN A 146 -15.11 9.49 8.94
C ASN A 146 -13.88 9.77 9.81
N GLN A 147 -13.38 10.99 9.72
CA GLN A 147 -12.21 11.46 10.46
C GLN A 147 -12.53 12.82 11.03
N SER A 148 -12.01 13.11 12.22
CA SER A 148 -12.15 14.43 12.82
C SER A 148 -10.81 14.93 13.28
N ASN A 149 -10.46 16.15 12.89
CA ASN A 149 -9.33 16.87 13.43
C ASN A 149 -9.74 18.02 14.36
N HIS A 150 -11.03 18.10 14.70
CA HIS A 150 -11.61 19.19 15.47
C HIS A 150 -11.27 19.08 16.96
N MET A 151 -10.00 19.28 17.29
CA MET A 151 -9.51 19.29 18.67
C MET A 151 -9.46 20.74 19.17
N TYR A 152 -10.31 21.09 20.14
CA TYR A 152 -10.34 22.43 20.76
C TYR A 152 -9.10 22.65 21.66
N LYS A 153 -7.90 22.69 21.05
CA LYS A 153 -6.61 22.86 21.74
C LYS A 153 -5.73 23.89 21.01
N LEU A 154 -4.76 24.43 21.73
CA LEU A 154 -3.83 25.46 21.28
C LEU A 154 -2.72 24.85 20.40
N GLY A 155 -2.98 24.60 19.12
CA GLY A 155 -1.92 24.30 18.16
C GLY A 155 -2.38 23.60 16.87
N PRO A 156 -1.64 23.72 15.76
CA PRO A 156 -2.01 23.19 14.45
C PRO A 156 -1.71 21.68 14.26
N ILE A 157 -1.65 20.87 15.34
CA ILE A 157 -1.35 19.43 15.23
C ILE A 157 -2.66 18.66 15.00
N HIS A 158 -3.08 18.67 13.74
CA HIS A 158 -4.36 18.12 13.28
C HIS A 158 -4.19 17.01 12.23
N GLN A 159 -2.95 16.57 12.00
CA GLN A 159 -2.64 15.68 10.89
C GLN A 159 -2.85 14.20 11.21
N GLY A 160 -3.58 13.50 10.34
CA GLY A 160 -3.66 12.04 10.32
C GLY A 160 -2.63 11.42 9.36
N ILE A 161 -2.11 10.24 9.68
CA ILE A 161 -1.30 9.45 8.75
C ILE A 161 -1.89 8.04 8.68
N MET A 162 -2.30 7.62 7.49
CA MET A 162 -2.62 6.24 7.19
C MET A 162 -1.60 5.69 6.20
N GLU A 163 -0.65 4.91 6.72
CA GLU A 163 0.40 4.32 5.92
C GLU A 163 -0.15 3.27 4.95
N ARG A 164 0.69 2.89 3.99
CA ARG A 164 0.42 1.97 2.88
C ARG A 164 -0.59 0.88 3.18
N GLY A 165 -1.65 0.81 2.38
CA GLY A 165 -2.55 -0.35 2.36
C GLY A 165 -3.48 -0.46 3.56
N SER A 166 -3.48 0.56 4.44
CA SER A 166 -4.41 0.63 5.57
C SER A 166 -5.84 0.80 5.08
N LYS A 167 -6.78 0.23 5.82
CA LYS A 167 -8.20 0.23 5.43
C LYS A 167 -9.07 0.53 6.62
N THR A 168 -10.22 1.10 6.35
CA THR A 168 -11.31 1.21 7.33
C THR A 168 -12.43 0.27 6.93
N THR A 169 -13.11 -0.31 7.92
CA THR A 169 -14.39 -0.98 7.67
C THR A 169 -15.50 0.03 7.50
N SER A 170 -16.71 -0.46 7.25
CA SER A 170 -17.88 0.42 7.26
C SER A 170 -18.08 1.04 8.65
N ASP A 171 -18.54 2.29 8.66
CA ASP A 171 -18.83 3.11 9.85
C ASP A 171 -17.64 3.32 10.81
N SER A 172 -16.42 3.26 10.27
CA SER A 172 -15.21 3.56 11.05
C SER A 172 -15.07 5.05 11.33
N PHE A 173 -14.58 5.37 12.53
CA PHE A 173 -14.22 6.75 12.90
C PHE A 173 -12.79 6.79 13.46
N VAL A 174 -12.00 7.79 13.07
CA VAL A 174 -10.67 8.02 13.66
C VAL A 174 -10.47 9.48 14.03
N LEU A 175 -10.08 9.73 15.28
CA LEU A 175 -9.70 11.06 15.74
C LEU A 175 -8.26 11.40 15.35
N TRP A 176 -8.07 12.50 14.64
CA TRP A 176 -6.76 13.10 14.37
C TRP A 176 -6.26 13.95 15.55
N PRO A 177 -4.94 14.04 15.77
CA PRO A 177 -3.89 13.31 15.05
C PRO A 177 -3.83 11.82 15.45
N SER A 178 -3.69 10.93 14.48
CA SER A 178 -3.42 9.50 14.71
C SER A 178 -2.53 8.97 13.59
N ARG A 179 -1.76 7.92 13.89
CA ARG A 179 -0.86 7.28 12.92
C ARG A 179 -1.20 5.80 12.81
N ILE A 180 -1.65 5.39 11.65
CA ILE A 180 -2.08 4.04 11.34
C ILE A 180 -0.99 3.37 10.50
N GLY A 181 -0.35 2.34 11.05
CA GLY A 181 0.75 1.61 10.43
C GLY A 181 0.32 0.79 9.21
N PRO A 182 1.28 0.31 8.39
CA PRO A 182 1.00 -0.26 7.08
C PRO A 182 0.08 -1.47 7.17
N PHE A 183 -0.85 -1.56 6.24
CA PHE A 183 -1.80 -2.67 6.14
C PHE A 183 -2.60 -2.89 7.43
N THR A 184 -2.83 -1.84 8.23
CA THR A 184 -3.70 -1.95 9.40
C THR A 184 -5.16 -1.86 8.96
N LEU A 185 -6.00 -2.78 9.44
CA LEU A 185 -7.44 -2.70 9.30
C LEU A 185 -8.03 -2.02 10.54
N VAL A 186 -8.68 -0.88 10.34
CA VAL A 186 -9.36 -0.11 11.38
C VAL A 186 -10.83 -0.49 11.40
N VAL A 187 -11.33 -0.92 12.56
CA VAL A 187 -12.68 -1.43 12.76
C VAL A 187 -13.35 -0.71 13.92
N GLY A 188 -14.48 -0.06 13.66
CA GLY A 188 -15.20 0.73 14.67
C GLY A 188 -14.64 2.14 14.84
N ARG A 189 -14.94 2.75 15.99
CA ARG A 189 -14.82 4.19 16.25
C ARG A 189 -13.76 4.47 17.31
N HIS A 190 -12.68 5.12 16.90
CA HIS A 190 -11.52 5.43 17.73
C HIS A 190 -11.50 6.91 18.11
N HIS A 191 -12.02 7.21 19.30
CA HIS A 191 -12.16 8.56 19.83
C HIS A 191 -10.90 9.09 20.53
N HIS A 192 -9.84 8.29 20.58
CA HIS A 192 -8.55 8.69 21.13
C HIS A 192 -7.50 8.66 20.03
N ASN A 193 -6.49 9.52 20.16
CA ASN A 193 -5.31 9.48 19.29
C ASN A 193 -4.59 8.14 19.47
N VAL A 194 -4.36 7.43 18.38
CA VAL A 194 -3.70 6.12 18.35
C VAL A 194 -2.45 6.14 17.46
N ASP A 195 -1.45 5.34 17.81
CA ASP A 195 -0.24 5.13 16.99
C ASP A 195 0.06 3.64 16.84
N THR A 196 -0.28 3.07 15.67
CA THR A 196 -0.02 1.66 15.34
C THR A 196 1.23 1.47 14.46
N THR A 197 2.03 2.52 14.24
CA THR A 197 3.11 2.50 13.23
C THR A 197 4.21 1.47 13.48
N SER A 198 4.42 1.09 14.74
CA SER A 198 5.35 0.03 15.17
C SER A 198 4.85 -1.39 14.85
N PHE A 199 3.56 -1.56 14.55
CA PHE A 199 2.93 -2.87 14.40
C PHE A 199 2.19 -2.97 13.05
N PRO A 200 2.90 -3.24 11.94
CA PRO A 200 2.29 -3.38 10.62
C PRO A 200 1.35 -4.60 10.58
N PHE A 201 0.43 -4.62 9.61
CA PHE A 201 -0.54 -5.72 9.43
C PHE A 201 -1.40 -6.00 10.67
N SER A 202 -1.71 -4.96 11.45
CA SER A 202 -2.54 -5.10 12.64
C SER A 202 -4.03 -5.01 12.33
N TYR A 203 -4.87 -5.49 13.23
CA TYR A 203 -6.24 -5.00 13.35
C TYR A 203 -6.30 -4.02 14.52
N LEU A 204 -6.88 -2.86 14.28
CA LEU A 204 -7.26 -1.91 15.32
C LEU A 204 -8.78 -1.97 15.44
N THR A 205 -9.27 -2.51 16.55
CA THR A 205 -10.70 -2.77 16.78
C THR A 205 -11.22 -1.99 17.97
N GLU A 206 -12.40 -1.41 17.86
CA GLU A 206 -13.11 -0.87 19.01
C GLU A 206 -13.75 -2.02 19.82
N ALA A 207 -13.49 -2.05 21.12
CA ALA A 207 -14.19 -2.92 22.06
C ALA A 207 -14.40 -2.18 23.38
N SER A 208 -15.66 -2.10 23.83
CA SER A 208 -16.03 -1.40 25.07
C SER A 208 -15.52 0.04 25.13
N TYR A 209 -15.62 0.78 24.01
CA TYR A 209 -15.11 2.15 23.84
C TYR A 209 -13.59 2.32 23.93
N GLU A 210 -12.83 1.22 23.99
CA GLU A 210 -11.38 1.21 23.98
C GLU A 210 -10.83 0.73 22.63
N SER A 211 -9.66 1.25 22.28
CA SER A 211 -8.93 0.82 21.08
C SER A 211 -8.09 -0.41 21.39
N GLN A 212 -8.47 -1.57 20.84
CA GLN A 212 -7.73 -2.82 20.97
C GLN A 212 -6.89 -3.07 19.72
N LEU A 213 -5.62 -3.38 19.92
CA LEU A 213 -4.68 -3.69 18.85
C LEU A 213 -4.37 -5.19 18.83
N ILE A 214 -4.45 -5.78 17.64
CA ILE A 214 -4.13 -7.19 17.39
C ILE A 214 -2.98 -7.23 16.37
N PRO A 215 -1.72 -7.31 16.82
CA PRO A 215 -0.54 -7.22 15.95
C PRO A 215 -0.42 -8.35 14.94
N GLY A 216 0.01 -8.04 13.71
CA GLY A 216 0.36 -9.01 12.65
C GLY A 216 -0.78 -9.84 12.08
N ILE A 217 -2.00 -9.75 12.63
CA ILE A 217 -3.11 -10.64 12.28
C ILE A 217 -3.55 -10.54 10.81
N ASN A 218 -3.33 -9.37 10.19
CA ASN A 218 -3.71 -9.11 8.81
C ASN A 218 -2.74 -9.74 7.78
N LEU A 219 -1.57 -10.26 8.21
CA LEU A 219 -0.63 -10.99 7.34
C LEU A 219 -1.26 -12.24 6.70
N ARG A 220 -2.21 -12.85 7.41
CA ARG A 220 -2.92 -14.07 6.99
C ARG A 220 -4.33 -13.81 6.46
N SER A 221 -4.65 -12.56 6.08
CA SER A 221 -5.96 -12.22 5.53
C SER A 221 -5.97 -12.38 4.01
N VAL A 222 -6.96 -13.11 3.50
CA VAL A 222 -7.21 -13.23 2.05
C VAL A 222 -7.48 -11.85 1.43
N GLY A 223 -8.16 -10.97 2.14
CA GLY A 223 -8.46 -9.61 1.69
C GLY A 223 -7.21 -8.77 1.42
N THR A 224 -6.19 -8.91 2.28
CA THR A 224 -4.91 -8.19 2.12
C THR A 224 -4.13 -8.65 0.90
N ILE A 225 -4.04 -9.96 0.68
CA ILE A 225 -3.35 -10.52 -0.50
C ILE A 225 -4.08 -10.17 -1.79
N ARG A 226 -5.41 -10.28 -1.80
CA ARG A 226 -6.23 -9.92 -2.96
C ARG A 226 -6.05 -8.47 -3.34
N ASP A 227 -5.97 -7.56 -2.38
CA ASP A 227 -5.79 -6.14 -2.69
C ASP A 227 -4.39 -5.84 -3.21
N ALA A 228 -3.34 -6.44 -2.64
CA ALA A 228 -1.98 -6.34 -3.17
C ALA A 228 -1.88 -6.82 -4.62
N GLN A 229 -2.55 -7.92 -4.97
CA GLN A 229 -2.59 -8.47 -6.33
C GLN A 229 -3.44 -7.64 -7.31
N LYS A 230 -4.41 -6.87 -6.81
CA LYS A 230 -5.28 -6.02 -7.66
C LYS A 230 -4.57 -4.76 -8.13
N TRP A 231 -3.74 -4.12 -7.30
CA TRP A 231 -3.12 -2.84 -7.64
C TRP A 231 -2.37 -2.83 -8.98
N PRO A 232 -1.42 -3.74 -9.29
CA PRO A 232 -0.75 -3.72 -10.58
C PRO A 232 -1.70 -3.98 -11.75
N LYS A 233 -2.74 -4.83 -11.55
CA LYS A 233 -3.77 -5.09 -12.57
C LYS A 233 -4.73 -3.91 -12.79
N ARG A 234 -4.78 -2.98 -11.84
CA ARG A 234 -5.59 -1.77 -11.85
C ARG A 234 -4.77 -0.51 -12.10
N ASP A 235 -3.47 -0.61 -12.41
CA ASP A 235 -2.72 0.54 -12.92
C ASP A 235 -3.24 0.84 -14.32
N MET A 236 -4.05 1.89 -14.43
CA MET A 236 -4.70 2.27 -15.69
C MET A 236 -3.88 3.25 -16.51
N ARG A 237 -2.70 3.67 -16.01
CA ARG A 237 -1.82 4.63 -16.67
C ARG A 237 -1.23 4.04 -17.95
N LYS A 238 -1.57 4.64 -19.08
CA LYS A 238 -1.11 4.28 -20.43
C LYS A 238 -0.14 5.30 -21.03
N ASP A 239 0.05 6.44 -20.37
CA ASP A 239 1.06 7.40 -20.81
C ASP A 239 2.45 6.77 -20.79
N THR A 240 3.26 7.12 -21.79
CA THR A 240 4.67 6.74 -21.88
C THR A 240 5.47 7.20 -20.68
N ARG A 241 5.17 8.39 -20.14
CA ARG A 241 5.89 8.96 -19.01
C ARG A 241 5.05 8.78 -17.75
N LYS A 242 5.41 7.81 -16.91
CA LYS A 242 4.81 7.61 -15.59
C LYS A 242 5.57 8.47 -14.56
N LEU A 243 4.91 9.48 -14.02
CA LEU A 243 5.52 10.44 -13.10
C LEU A 243 5.76 9.80 -11.73
N ASP A 244 4.75 9.11 -11.19
CA ASP A 244 4.86 8.45 -9.90
C ASP A 244 5.49 7.06 -10.05
N GLN A 245 6.59 6.84 -9.33
CA GLN A 245 7.24 5.53 -9.22
C GLN A 245 6.55 4.71 -8.13
N ILE A 246 6.02 3.54 -8.50
CA ILE A 246 5.16 2.73 -7.62
C ILE A 246 5.76 1.34 -7.43
N ASN A 247 6.00 0.95 -6.18
CA ASN A 247 6.30 -0.43 -5.79
C ASN A 247 5.01 -1.13 -5.35
N TYR A 248 4.70 -2.28 -5.94
CA TYR A 248 3.48 -3.06 -5.63
C TYR A 248 3.70 -4.16 -4.58
N ASN A 249 4.93 -4.28 -4.06
CA ASN A 249 5.30 -5.34 -3.14
C ASN A 249 4.53 -5.22 -1.81
N LEU A 250 3.90 -6.33 -1.39
CA LEU A 250 3.28 -6.45 -0.08
C LEU A 250 4.34 -6.55 1.03
N LEU A 251 5.28 -7.48 0.85
CA LEU A 251 6.47 -7.62 1.70
C LEU A 251 7.65 -6.93 1.00
N SER A 252 8.31 -6.04 1.71
CA SER A 252 9.39 -5.17 1.24
C SER A 252 10.32 -4.84 2.41
N PRO A 253 11.51 -4.26 2.19
CA PRO A 253 12.36 -3.82 3.30
C PRO A 253 11.64 -2.87 4.25
N PHE A 254 10.74 -2.00 3.73
CA PHE A 254 9.91 -1.11 4.54
C PHE A 254 8.98 -1.88 5.49
N THR A 255 8.15 -2.78 4.96
CA THR A 255 7.17 -3.52 5.78
C THR A 255 7.84 -4.56 6.67
N VAL A 256 8.88 -5.24 6.18
CA VAL A 256 9.60 -6.29 6.91
C VAL A 256 10.51 -5.68 7.98
N GLY A 257 11.17 -4.55 7.71
CA GLY A 257 11.88 -3.79 8.73
C GLY A 257 10.97 -3.39 9.89
N LYS A 258 9.73 -2.97 9.60
CA LYS A 258 8.71 -2.72 10.64
C LYS A 258 8.27 -4.01 11.35
N MET A 259 8.17 -5.15 10.68
CA MET A 259 7.88 -6.44 11.34
C MET A 259 8.99 -6.85 12.30
N ILE A 260 10.27 -6.65 11.94
CA ILE A 260 11.41 -6.93 12.82
C ILE A 260 11.32 -6.04 14.07
N LYS A 261 11.22 -4.71 13.89
CA LYS A 261 11.08 -3.77 15.02
C LYS A 261 9.85 -4.09 15.89
N GLY A 262 8.72 -4.40 15.26
CA GLY A 262 7.49 -4.77 15.96
C GLY A 262 7.58 -6.08 16.73
N ARG A 263 8.25 -7.10 16.17
CA ARG A 263 8.52 -8.38 16.86
C ARG A 263 9.32 -8.15 18.12
N ASP A 264 10.39 -7.37 18.02
CA ASP A 264 11.31 -7.15 19.14
C ASP A 264 10.65 -6.29 20.23
N LEU A 265 9.91 -5.24 19.84
CA LEU A 265 9.09 -4.45 20.76
C LEU A 265 8.01 -5.29 21.47
N LEU A 266 7.35 -6.23 20.77
CA LEU A 266 6.38 -7.12 21.42
C LEU A 266 7.03 -8.03 22.47
N LYS A 267 8.26 -8.49 22.23
CA LYS A 267 9.00 -9.30 23.22
C LYS A 267 9.29 -8.47 24.48
N GLU A 268 9.79 -7.25 24.31
CA GLU A 268 10.06 -6.31 25.41
C GLU A 268 8.78 -5.98 26.20
N LEU A 269 7.67 -5.71 25.50
CA LEU A 269 6.39 -5.42 26.14
C LEU A 269 5.84 -6.61 26.95
N ILE A 270 5.98 -7.84 26.45
CA ILE A 270 5.59 -9.05 27.17
C ILE A 270 6.46 -9.23 28.42
N GLU A 271 7.76 -9.01 28.30
CA GLU A 271 8.70 -9.11 29.42
C GLU A 271 8.40 -8.06 30.50
N ALA A 272 8.12 -6.81 30.11
CA ALA A 272 7.79 -5.73 31.03
C ALA A 272 6.42 -5.89 31.71
N ASN A 273 5.50 -6.67 31.13
CA ASN A 273 4.13 -6.87 31.62
C ASN A 273 3.86 -8.33 31.98
N GLN A 274 4.87 -9.06 32.44
CA GLN A 274 4.74 -10.47 32.83
C GLN A 274 3.57 -10.70 33.80
N GLY A 275 2.75 -11.72 33.50
CA GLY A 275 1.58 -12.09 34.30
C GLY A 275 0.34 -11.21 34.09
N GLN A 276 0.42 -10.13 33.29
CA GLN A 276 -0.76 -9.35 32.91
C GLN A 276 -1.45 -9.94 31.69
N ASP A 277 -2.79 -9.95 31.69
CA ASP A 277 -3.59 -10.41 30.53
C ASP A 277 -3.66 -9.38 29.40
N VAL A 278 -3.46 -8.10 29.73
CA VAL A 278 -3.60 -6.98 28.82
C VAL A 278 -2.47 -5.98 29.05
N ILE A 279 -1.80 -5.63 27.96
CA ILE A 279 -0.70 -4.67 27.88
C ILE A 279 -1.27 -3.34 27.39
N GLY A 280 -0.98 -2.24 28.10
CA GLY A 280 -1.25 -0.89 27.62
C GLY A 280 -0.11 -0.37 26.74
N TYR A 281 -0.42 0.18 25.58
CA TYR A 281 0.58 0.76 24.66
C TYR A 281 -0.04 1.91 23.85
N GLU A 282 0.53 3.12 23.93
CA GLU A 282 0.11 4.30 23.14
C GLU A 282 -1.42 4.50 23.08
N ARG A 283 -2.08 4.47 24.26
CA ARG A 283 -3.56 4.58 24.43
C ARG A 283 -4.38 3.46 23.77
N MET A 284 -3.73 2.37 23.41
CA MET A 284 -4.35 1.14 22.95
C MET A 284 -4.10 0.01 23.95
N ARG A 285 -4.83 -1.08 23.77
CA ARG A 285 -4.71 -2.30 24.57
C ARG A 285 -4.39 -3.50 23.71
N ILE A 286 -3.42 -4.29 24.12
CA ILE A 286 -3.00 -5.51 23.44
C ILE A 286 -3.19 -6.67 24.42
N LYS A 287 -3.97 -7.68 24.05
CA LYS A 287 -4.03 -8.92 24.85
C LYS A 287 -2.67 -9.61 24.81
N SER A 288 -2.16 -10.11 25.93
CA SER A 288 -0.86 -10.78 25.97
C SER A 288 -0.80 -12.00 25.03
N SER A 289 -1.93 -12.72 24.89
CA SER A 289 -2.06 -13.79 23.90
C SER A 289 -2.00 -13.31 22.44
N ALA A 290 -2.53 -12.12 22.14
CA ALA A 290 -2.42 -11.50 20.83
C ALA A 290 -0.99 -11.00 20.56
N ALA A 291 -0.29 -10.48 21.57
CA ALA A 291 1.12 -10.08 21.46
C ALA A 291 2.03 -11.28 21.15
N MET A 292 1.90 -12.39 21.90
CA MET A 292 2.64 -13.63 21.64
C MET A 292 2.39 -14.18 20.23
N ARG A 293 1.13 -14.16 19.80
CA ARG A 293 0.76 -14.54 18.44
C ARG A 293 1.36 -13.59 17.39
N GLY A 294 1.37 -12.28 17.67
CA GLY A 294 1.98 -11.26 16.82
C GLY A 294 3.46 -11.50 16.57
N ILE A 295 4.22 -11.89 17.60
CA ILE A 295 5.64 -12.26 17.47
C ILE A 295 5.82 -13.42 16.49
N SER A 296 5.02 -14.48 16.63
CA SER A 296 5.07 -15.63 15.72
C SER A 296 4.68 -15.26 14.29
N LEU A 297 3.63 -14.45 14.11
CA LEU A 297 3.20 -13.97 12.79
C LEU A 297 4.26 -13.12 12.10
N TYR A 298 4.91 -12.20 12.83
CA TYR A 298 6.01 -11.41 12.30
C TYR A 298 7.20 -12.27 11.94
N GLN A 299 7.59 -13.26 12.76
CA GLN A 299 8.68 -14.17 12.41
C GLN A 299 8.40 -14.92 11.11
N MET A 300 7.19 -15.45 10.92
CA MET A 300 6.81 -16.12 9.66
C MET A 300 6.88 -15.16 8.46
N GLY A 301 6.45 -13.91 8.63
CA GLY A 301 6.56 -12.87 7.60
C GLY A 301 8.01 -12.53 7.23
N ILE A 302 8.89 -12.46 8.24
CA ILE A 302 10.34 -12.22 8.09
C ILE A 302 10.99 -13.41 7.36
N ASP A 303 10.77 -14.63 7.83
CA ASP A 303 11.30 -15.86 7.23
C ASP A 303 10.83 -16.01 5.77
N LYS A 304 9.54 -15.76 5.50
CA LYS A 304 8.97 -15.76 4.15
C LYS A 304 9.67 -14.77 3.22
N TYR A 305 9.97 -13.57 3.70
CA TYR A 305 10.59 -12.53 2.89
C TYR A 305 12.08 -12.76 2.64
N ILE A 306 12.84 -13.05 3.70
CA ILE A 306 14.29 -13.28 3.62
C ILE A 306 14.57 -14.52 2.79
N GLY A 307 13.88 -15.64 3.08
CA GLY A 307 14.08 -16.87 2.33
C GLY A 307 13.73 -16.74 0.85
N ASN A 308 12.63 -16.05 0.50
CA ASN A 308 12.29 -15.81 -0.91
C ASN A 308 13.38 -14.98 -1.61
N SER A 309 13.99 -14.03 -0.90
CA SER A 309 15.08 -13.21 -1.43
C SER A 309 16.37 -14.02 -1.62
N VAL A 310 16.73 -14.85 -0.65
CA VAL A 310 17.89 -15.77 -0.73
C VAL A 310 17.70 -16.77 -1.87
N ILE A 311 16.54 -17.42 -1.95
CA ILE A 311 16.21 -18.34 -3.05
C ILE A 311 16.37 -17.65 -4.39
N LYS A 312 15.83 -16.42 -4.53
CA LYS A 312 15.93 -15.67 -5.78
C LYS A 312 17.37 -15.27 -6.13
N ARG A 313 18.22 -14.94 -5.15
CA ARG A 313 19.64 -14.62 -5.38
C ARG A 313 20.42 -15.85 -5.87
N LEU A 314 20.12 -17.03 -5.31
CA LEU A 314 20.83 -18.28 -5.59
C LEU A 314 20.22 -19.08 -6.76
N GLU A 315 19.09 -18.63 -7.31
CA GLU A 315 18.38 -19.29 -8.41
C GLU A 315 19.28 -19.51 -9.63
N GLY A 316 19.22 -20.71 -10.21
CA GLY A 316 19.89 -21.04 -11.47
C GLY A 316 21.42 -21.17 -11.41
N THR A 317 22.02 -21.03 -10.23
CA THR A 317 23.48 -21.15 -10.04
C THR A 317 23.82 -22.47 -9.35
N VAL A 318 24.80 -23.20 -9.89
CA VAL A 318 25.37 -24.40 -9.26
C VAL A 318 26.61 -23.98 -8.50
N PHE A 319 26.71 -24.38 -7.24
CA PHE A 319 27.83 -24.06 -6.37
C PHE A 319 28.65 -25.32 -6.06
N ARG A 320 29.93 -25.16 -5.75
CA ARG A 320 30.88 -26.24 -5.45
C ARG A 320 31.51 -26.11 -4.07
N SER A 321 31.33 -24.98 -3.40
CA SER A 321 31.83 -24.74 -2.05
C SER A 321 31.00 -23.66 -1.35
N ASP A 322 31.12 -23.58 -0.02
CA ASP A 322 30.54 -22.48 0.75
C ASP A 322 31.10 -21.11 0.33
N GLU A 323 32.34 -21.05 -0.18
CA GLU A 323 32.94 -19.80 -0.64
C GLU A 323 32.22 -19.24 -1.86
N GLU A 324 31.85 -20.09 -2.82
CA GLU A 324 31.07 -19.66 -4.00
C GLU A 324 29.66 -19.18 -3.60
N ILE A 325 29.02 -19.82 -2.61
CA ILE A 325 27.74 -19.35 -2.05
C ILE A 325 27.93 -17.95 -1.45
N ARG A 326 28.91 -17.79 -0.56
CA ARG A 326 29.19 -16.51 0.11
C ARG A 326 29.49 -15.41 -0.90
N ASP A 327 30.27 -15.71 -1.93
CA ASP A 327 30.59 -14.73 -2.97
C ASP A 327 29.34 -14.30 -3.74
N ARG A 328 28.48 -15.25 -4.12
CA ARG A 328 27.20 -14.94 -4.76
C ARG A 328 26.26 -14.12 -3.88
N MET A 329 26.33 -14.31 -2.57
CA MET A 329 25.51 -13.57 -1.61
C MET A 329 25.97 -12.13 -1.41
N LYS A 330 27.24 -11.79 -1.66
CA LYS A 330 27.71 -10.41 -1.52
C LYS A 330 26.89 -9.48 -2.43
N PRO A 331 26.40 -8.35 -1.91
CA PRO A 331 25.69 -7.38 -2.71
C PRO A 331 26.67 -6.58 -3.57
N ASP A 332 26.22 -6.18 -4.75
CA ASP A 332 27.02 -5.38 -5.69
C ASP A 332 27.15 -3.91 -5.23
N ILE A 333 26.24 -3.48 -4.35
CA ILE A 333 26.10 -2.13 -3.79
C ILE A 333 25.72 -2.22 -2.31
N MET A 334 26.03 -1.21 -1.51
CA MET A 334 25.70 -1.16 -0.07
C MET A 334 24.67 -0.09 0.29
N GLU A 335 24.30 0.76 -0.67
CA GLU A 335 23.40 1.90 -0.52
C GLU A 335 21.96 1.50 -0.12
N GLY A 336 21.65 0.20 -0.13
CA GLY A 336 20.36 -0.36 0.29
C GLY A 336 20.23 -0.69 1.78
N THR A 337 21.29 -0.57 2.58
CA THR A 337 21.24 -0.89 4.02
C THR A 337 20.45 0.13 4.85
N GLY A 338 20.17 -0.20 6.11
CA GLY A 338 19.55 0.72 7.06
C GLY A 338 18.02 0.72 7.01
N ASP A 339 17.43 1.87 7.34
CA ASP A 339 15.98 2.05 7.38
C ASP A 339 15.42 2.38 5.99
N TRP A 340 14.24 1.85 5.71
CA TRP A 340 13.49 2.10 4.48
C TRP A 340 12.21 2.84 4.79
N ILE A 341 11.73 3.62 3.83
CA ILE A 341 10.49 4.39 3.91
C ILE A 341 9.60 4.10 2.69
N ASP A 342 8.30 4.37 2.84
CA ASP A 342 7.37 4.47 1.72
C ASP A 342 7.06 5.94 1.47
N MET A 343 7.62 6.51 0.41
CA MET A 343 7.31 7.86 -0.06
C MET A 343 6.03 7.84 -0.91
N SER A 344 4.93 7.40 -0.29
CA SER A 344 3.62 7.35 -0.92
C SER A 344 3.63 6.64 -2.29
N GLY A 345 4.22 5.45 -2.37
CA GLY A 345 4.32 4.69 -3.62
C GLY A 345 5.72 4.13 -3.85
N LEU A 346 6.74 4.98 -3.69
CA LEU A 346 8.14 4.64 -3.86
C LEU A 346 8.71 4.09 -2.54
N ILE A 347 9.00 2.80 -2.51
CA ILE A 347 9.71 2.16 -1.39
C ILE A 347 11.22 2.25 -1.66
N THR A 348 11.95 2.87 -0.74
CA THR A 348 13.37 3.20 -0.89
C THR A 348 14.10 3.24 0.45
N PRO A 349 15.43 3.03 0.48
CA PRO A 349 16.25 3.39 1.64
C PRO A 349 16.08 4.87 1.98
N LEU A 350 16.03 5.18 3.27
CA LEU A 350 15.96 6.56 3.77
C LEU A 350 17.20 7.36 3.33
N SER A 351 18.38 6.75 3.39
CA SER A 351 19.65 7.34 2.96
C SER A 351 19.64 7.81 1.50
N SER A 352 18.96 7.08 0.61
CA SER A 352 18.83 7.48 -0.80
C SER A 352 18.04 8.79 -0.96
N ILE A 353 17.11 9.06 -0.04
CA ILE A 353 16.30 10.27 -0.03
C ILE A 353 17.04 11.41 0.67
N GLU A 354 17.78 11.14 1.73
CA GLU A 354 18.67 12.12 2.37
C GLU A 354 19.68 12.70 1.38
N VAL A 355 20.34 11.84 0.59
CA VAL A 355 21.24 12.27 -0.50
C VAL A 355 20.53 13.15 -1.53
N LEU A 356 19.29 12.81 -1.88
CA LEU A 356 18.50 13.62 -2.82
C LEU A 356 18.12 14.98 -2.22
N LEU A 357 17.77 15.02 -0.94
CA LEU A 357 17.47 16.27 -0.22
C LEU A 357 18.70 17.17 -0.15
N GLU A 358 19.87 16.62 0.19
CA GLU A 358 21.14 17.35 0.19
C GLU A 358 21.47 17.94 -1.19
N ALA A 359 21.25 17.18 -2.27
CA ALA A 359 21.45 17.65 -3.65
C ALA A 359 20.46 18.76 -4.05
N ILE A 360 19.25 18.77 -3.48
CA ILE A 360 18.26 19.85 -3.67
C ILE A 360 18.68 21.10 -2.88
N GLU A 361 19.03 20.93 -1.61
CA GLU A 361 19.42 22.03 -0.72
C GLU A 361 20.69 22.74 -1.18
N SER A 362 21.66 21.99 -1.71
CA SER A 362 22.88 22.49 -2.33
C SER A 362 22.67 23.10 -3.73
N LYS A 363 21.44 23.08 -4.26
CA LYS A 363 21.05 23.59 -5.59
C LYS A 363 21.73 22.88 -6.76
N GLU A 364 22.21 21.66 -6.56
CA GLU A 364 22.67 20.79 -7.65
C GLU A 364 21.48 20.34 -8.52
N MET A 365 20.34 20.08 -7.88
CA MET A 365 19.08 19.72 -8.54
C MET A 365 18.28 20.95 -8.94
N LYS A 366 18.35 21.33 -10.21
CA LYS A 366 17.81 22.60 -10.73
C LYS A 366 16.38 22.53 -11.30
N SER A 367 15.77 21.34 -11.35
CA SER A 367 14.42 21.19 -11.90
C SER A 367 13.67 19.98 -11.34
N ALA A 368 12.33 20.04 -11.37
CA ALA A 368 11.47 18.92 -11.02
C ALA A 368 11.75 17.67 -11.88
N ASP A 369 12.09 17.85 -13.16
CA ASP A 369 12.48 16.73 -14.03
C ASP A 369 13.76 16.03 -13.56
N ALA A 370 14.74 16.77 -13.01
CA ALA A 370 15.93 16.17 -12.45
C ALA A 370 15.60 15.33 -11.21
N ILE A 371 14.73 15.85 -10.34
CA ILE A 371 14.24 15.14 -9.15
C ILE A 371 13.51 13.86 -9.57
N ASN A 372 12.60 13.93 -10.55
CA ASN A 372 11.88 12.76 -11.07
C ASN A 372 12.82 11.70 -11.64
N ARG A 373 13.86 12.08 -12.39
CA ARG A 373 14.88 11.13 -12.88
C ARG A 373 15.62 10.43 -11.74
N SER A 374 15.79 11.08 -10.59
CA SER A 374 16.39 10.46 -9.41
C SER A 374 15.46 9.41 -8.80
N PHE A 375 14.16 9.70 -8.70
CA PHE A 375 13.16 8.71 -8.31
C PHE A 375 13.10 7.52 -9.27
N GLU A 376 13.13 7.76 -10.59
CA GLU A 376 13.19 6.72 -11.63
C GLU A 376 14.43 5.82 -11.45
N LYS A 377 15.60 6.42 -11.18
CA LYS A 377 16.85 5.68 -10.94
C LYS A 377 16.77 4.82 -9.68
N ILE A 378 16.25 5.37 -8.57
CA ILE A 378 16.07 4.64 -7.31
C ILE A 378 15.11 3.46 -7.52
N HIS A 379 13.96 3.71 -8.15
CA HIS A 379 12.95 2.69 -8.43
C HIS A 379 13.48 1.58 -9.33
N GLY A 380 14.20 1.94 -10.41
CA GLY A 380 14.83 0.97 -11.32
C GLY A 380 15.90 0.11 -10.65
N ASN A 381 16.54 0.60 -9.58
CA ASN A 381 17.56 -0.13 -8.82
C ASN A 381 17.00 -0.88 -7.59
N TYR A 382 15.66 -0.93 -7.43
CA TYR A 382 15.00 -1.46 -6.23
C TYR A 382 15.52 -2.82 -5.79
N TYR A 383 15.67 -3.79 -6.70
CA TYR A 383 16.07 -5.15 -6.33
C TYR A 383 17.53 -5.26 -5.86
N ASN A 384 18.44 -4.41 -6.36
CA ASN A 384 19.82 -4.40 -5.88
C ASN A 384 19.90 -3.77 -4.49
N LEU A 385 19.19 -2.66 -4.26
CA LEU A 385 19.08 -2.03 -2.95
C LEU A 385 18.42 -2.99 -1.95
N GLN A 386 17.34 -3.65 -2.35
CA GLN A 386 16.63 -4.62 -1.55
C GLN A 386 17.52 -5.81 -1.17
N TRP A 387 18.39 -6.28 -2.07
CA TRP A 387 19.33 -7.34 -1.75
C TRP A 387 20.38 -6.90 -0.72
N ALA A 388 20.94 -5.69 -0.84
CA ALA A 388 21.86 -5.14 0.15
C ALA A 388 21.21 -5.09 1.55
N TRP A 389 19.93 -4.71 1.62
CA TRP A 389 19.17 -4.73 2.86
C TRP A 389 19.01 -6.14 3.45
N VAL A 390 18.67 -7.13 2.61
CA VAL A 390 18.52 -8.52 3.07
C VAL A 390 19.86 -9.04 3.60
N TYR A 391 20.94 -8.83 2.85
CA TYR A 391 22.28 -9.25 3.22
C TYR A 391 22.71 -8.67 4.58
N ASP A 392 22.49 -7.36 4.81
CA ASP A 392 22.77 -6.69 6.08
C ASP A 392 22.02 -7.28 7.29
N ARG A 393 20.81 -7.85 7.05
CA ARG A 393 19.97 -8.40 8.11
C ARG A 393 20.16 -9.88 8.37
N LEU A 394 20.79 -10.62 7.45
CA LEU A 394 21.04 -12.05 7.62
C LEU A 394 21.72 -12.40 8.95
N PRO A 395 22.75 -11.68 9.44
CA PRO A 395 23.39 -12.04 10.69
C PRO A 395 22.46 -12.04 11.90
N GLY A 396 21.49 -11.12 11.93
CA GLY A 396 20.49 -11.07 13.00
C GLY A 396 19.51 -12.24 12.98
N GLU A 397 19.27 -12.83 11.80
CA GLU A 397 18.30 -13.92 11.62
C GLU A 397 18.96 -15.32 11.55
N THR A 398 20.27 -15.40 11.32
CA THR A 398 21.06 -16.64 11.38
C THR A 398 21.84 -16.78 12.68
N GLY A 399 22.13 -15.67 13.38
CA GLY A 399 23.05 -15.65 14.51
C GLY A 399 24.52 -15.78 14.11
N LYS A 400 24.84 -15.68 12.81
CA LYS A 400 26.19 -15.85 12.26
C LYS A 400 26.59 -14.70 11.33
N PRO A 401 27.84 -14.23 11.36
CA PRO A 401 28.34 -13.27 10.37
C PRO A 401 28.19 -13.80 8.93
N ASN A 402 27.92 -12.92 7.97
CA ASN A 402 27.75 -13.32 6.57
C ASN A 402 28.98 -14.02 5.97
N GLY A 403 30.18 -13.67 6.45
CA GLY A 403 31.43 -14.31 6.03
C GLY A 403 31.60 -15.76 6.49
N GLU A 404 30.75 -16.23 7.41
CA GLU A 404 30.81 -17.56 8.01
C GLU A 404 29.62 -18.45 7.63
N LEU A 405 28.71 -17.95 6.78
CA LEU A 405 27.57 -18.73 6.32
C LEU A 405 28.04 -19.94 5.49
N THR A 406 27.41 -21.07 5.77
CA THR A 406 27.64 -22.35 5.06
C THR A 406 26.41 -22.79 4.28
N ALA A 407 26.57 -23.82 3.45
CA ALA A 407 25.48 -24.52 2.78
C ALA A 407 24.36 -24.93 3.76
N ASP A 408 24.71 -25.41 4.94
CA ASP A 408 23.75 -25.80 5.99
C ASP A 408 22.93 -24.61 6.51
N ASP A 409 23.55 -23.44 6.65
CA ASP A 409 22.84 -22.22 7.06
C ASP A 409 21.84 -21.78 5.99
N ILE A 410 22.20 -21.92 4.71
CA ILE A 410 21.27 -21.64 3.60
C ILE A 410 20.12 -22.64 3.60
N ILE A 411 20.39 -23.93 3.77
CA ILE A 411 19.36 -24.96 3.89
C ILE A 411 18.42 -24.63 5.06
N ALA A 412 18.95 -24.22 6.21
CA ALA A 412 18.15 -23.83 7.37
C ALA A 412 17.25 -22.62 7.07
N ILE A 413 17.75 -21.60 6.37
CA ILE A 413 16.94 -20.46 5.91
C ILE A 413 15.80 -20.94 5.00
N VAL A 414 16.09 -21.82 4.04
CA VAL A 414 15.11 -22.33 3.07
C VAL A 414 14.08 -23.22 3.75
N GLU A 415 14.45 -24.03 4.73
CA GLU A 415 13.52 -24.83 5.54
C GLU A 415 12.59 -23.94 6.37
N ARG A 416 13.11 -22.93 7.07
CA ARG A 416 12.27 -21.95 7.80
C ARG A 416 11.32 -21.20 6.88
N TRP A 417 11.81 -20.82 5.71
CA TRP A 417 11.02 -20.19 4.66
C TRP A 417 9.89 -21.09 4.17
N LYS A 418 10.21 -22.34 3.80
CA LYS A 418 9.26 -23.33 3.30
C LYS A 418 8.15 -23.55 4.33
N LYS A 419 8.54 -23.79 5.58
CA LYS A 419 7.60 -23.91 6.71
C LYS A 419 6.70 -22.68 6.83
N SER A 420 7.27 -21.49 6.89
CA SER A 420 6.51 -20.24 7.07
C SER A 420 5.56 -19.94 5.92
N VAL A 421 5.99 -20.20 4.68
CA VAL A 421 5.13 -20.03 3.49
C VAL A 421 3.95 -20.99 3.55
N VAL A 422 4.20 -22.27 3.77
CA VAL A 422 3.16 -23.30 3.83
C VAL A 422 2.19 -23.03 4.98
N GLU A 423 2.68 -22.69 6.18
CA GLU A 423 1.83 -22.37 7.32
C GLU A 423 0.98 -21.12 7.06
N LEU A 424 1.55 -20.04 6.51
CA LEU A 424 0.78 -18.84 6.15
C LEU A 424 -0.28 -19.13 5.08
N ASP A 425 0.04 -19.94 4.09
CA ASP A 425 -0.89 -20.33 3.03
C ASP A 425 -2.03 -21.20 3.56
N TRP A 426 -1.76 -22.12 4.50
CA TRP A 426 -2.82 -22.83 5.21
C TRP A 426 -3.68 -21.91 6.08
N MET A 427 -3.08 -20.90 6.73
CA MET A 427 -3.85 -19.90 7.47
C MET A 427 -4.75 -19.07 6.54
N LEU A 428 -4.31 -18.78 5.30
CA LEU A 428 -5.10 -18.11 4.28
C LEU A 428 -6.21 -19.00 3.74
N TYR A 429 -5.93 -20.29 3.53
CA TYR A 429 -6.94 -21.29 3.16
C TYR A 429 -8.04 -21.35 4.21
N GLU A 430 -7.68 -21.40 5.49
CA GLU A 430 -8.61 -21.39 6.61
C GLU A 430 -9.40 -20.08 6.73
N ASP A 431 -8.78 -18.95 6.41
CA ASP A 431 -9.48 -17.67 6.35
C ASP A 431 -10.50 -17.62 5.19
N ALA A 432 -10.11 -18.10 4.00
CA ALA A 432 -10.99 -18.24 2.85
C ALA A 432 -12.18 -19.16 3.16
N ARG A 433 -11.93 -20.26 3.87
CA ARG A 433 -12.96 -21.26 4.24
C ARG A 433 -14.11 -20.66 5.04
N LYS A 434 -13.87 -19.62 5.84
CA LYS A 434 -14.92 -18.90 6.59
C LYS A 434 -15.92 -18.21 5.67
N GLU A 435 -15.55 -17.84 4.44
CA GLU A 435 -16.50 -17.28 3.47
C GLU A 435 -17.49 -18.33 2.95
N PHE A 436 -17.23 -19.63 3.15
CA PHE A 436 -18.01 -20.76 2.61
C PHE A 436 -18.76 -21.55 3.70
N THR A 437 -18.79 -21.08 4.95
CA THR A 437 -19.57 -21.70 6.02
C THR A 437 -21.07 -21.39 5.87
N LEU A 438 -21.95 -22.29 6.32
CA LEU A 438 -23.42 -22.13 6.29
C LEU A 438 -23.91 -20.79 6.89
N SER A 439 -23.25 -20.30 7.95
CA SER A 439 -23.53 -18.99 8.55
C SER A 439 -23.19 -17.80 7.65
N SER A 440 -22.31 -18.01 6.67
CA SER A 440 -21.87 -17.02 5.67
C SER A 440 -22.65 -17.14 4.36
N MET A 441 -23.36 -18.26 4.15
CA MET A 441 -24.25 -18.43 3.00
C MET A 441 -25.40 -17.45 3.09
N THR A 442 -25.79 -16.87 1.96
CA THR A 442 -26.91 -15.93 1.84
C THR A 442 -27.78 -16.41 0.70
N GLY A 443 -29.09 -16.56 0.93
CA GLY A 443 -30.06 -16.81 -0.13
C GLY A 443 -30.45 -15.49 -0.76
N PHE A 444 -30.75 -15.48 -2.06
CA PHE A 444 -31.12 -14.26 -2.78
C PHE A 444 -32.65 -14.10 -2.91
N GLY A 445 -33.41 -15.17 -2.65
CA GLY A 445 -34.86 -15.13 -2.52
C GLY A 445 -35.34 -14.47 -1.22
N ILE A 446 -36.50 -13.81 -1.27
CA ILE A 446 -37.25 -13.38 -0.07
C ILE A 446 -37.91 -14.60 0.60
N ASP A 447 -38.12 -15.66 -0.17
CA ASP A 447 -38.55 -16.99 0.22
C ASP A 447 -37.39 -18.01 0.08
N GLY A 448 -37.62 -19.23 0.59
CA GLY A 448 -36.68 -20.33 0.46
C GLY A 448 -36.24 -20.91 1.81
N ASP A 449 -35.94 -22.20 1.81
CA ASP A 449 -35.34 -22.92 2.92
C ASP A 449 -33.80 -22.94 2.78
N ASP A 450 -33.12 -23.64 3.70
CA ASP A 450 -31.67 -23.76 3.69
C ASP A 450 -31.12 -24.40 2.40
N GLU A 451 -31.92 -25.22 1.70
CA GLU A 451 -31.51 -25.85 0.43
C GLU A 451 -31.58 -24.87 -0.74
N VAL A 452 -32.58 -23.98 -0.78
CA VAL A 452 -32.61 -22.85 -1.74
C VAL A 452 -31.42 -21.92 -1.48
N LYS A 453 -31.20 -21.55 -0.22
CA LYS A 453 -30.07 -20.71 0.21
C LYS A 453 -28.72 -21.30 -0.19
N LYS A 454 -28.54 -22.61 -0.02
CA LYS A 454 -27.31 -23.31 -0.41
C LYS A 454 -27.11 -23.31 -1.93
N ARG A 455 -28.15 -23.61 -2.71
CA ARG A 455 -28.08 -23.58 -4.18
C ARG A 455 -27.76 -22.19 -4.69
N ASP A 456 -28.42 -21.16 -4.17
CA ASP A 456 -28.16 -19.76 -4.49
C ASP A 456 -26.69 -19.39 -4.24
N PHE A 457 -26.18 -19.77 -3.06
CA PHE A 457 -24.79 -19.55 -2.71
C PHE A 457 -23.82 -20.28 -3.65
N GLU A 458 -24.05 -21.55 -3.94
CA GLU A 458 -23.22 -22.37 -4.84
C GLU A 458 -23.23 -21.83 -6.28
N GLN A 459 -24.35 -21.29 -6.78
CA GLN A 459 -24.41 -20.68 -8.11
C GLN A 459 -23.56 -19.41 -8.23
N VAL A 460 -23.45 -18.62 -7.15
CA VAL A 460 -22.72 -17.33 -7.19
C VAL A 460 -21.25 -17.48 -6.75
N ARG A 461 -21.01 -18.20 -5.66
CA ARG A 461 -19.67 -18.35 -5.07
C ARG A 461 -18.93 -19.60 -5.56
N GLY A 462 -19.67 -20.53 -6.17
CA GLY A 462 -19.14 -21.83 -6.54
C GLY A 462 -18.93 -22.74 -5.34
N ASP A 463 -18.42 -23.92 -5.64
CA ASP A 463 -17.90 -24.86 -4.66
C ASP A 463 -16.55 -24.37 -4.13
N PHE A 464 -16.31 -24.52 -2.83
CA PHE A 464 -15.07 -24.11 -2.18
C PHE A 464 -13.85 -24.77 -2.82
N GLU A 465 -13.93 -26.07 -3.11
CA GLU A 465 -12.82 -26.84 -3.70
C GLU A 465 -12.49 -26.42 -5.14
N LYS A 466 -13.46 -25.80 -5.84
CA LYS A 466 -13.30 -25.33 -7.22
C LYS A 466 -13.06 -23.82 -7.30
N ASN A 467 -13.03 -23.12 -6.18
CA ASN A 467 -12.86 -21.68 -6.16
C ASN A 467 -11.44 -21.30 -6.61
N GLY A 468 -11.32 -20.37 -7.57
CA GLY A 468 -10.02 -19.98 -8.13
C GLY A 468 -9.04 -19.39 -7.12
N VAL A 469 -9.51 -18.77 -6.03
CA VAL A 469 -8.63 -18.28 -4.94
C VAL A 469 -8.08 -19.46 -4.15
N VAL A 470 -8.92 -20.45 -3.85
CA VAL A 470 -8.54 -21.65 -3.09
C VAL A 470 -7.54 -22.50 -3.88
N LEU A 471 -7.82 -22.74 -5.16
CA LEU A 471 -6.90 -23.45 -6.05
C LEU A 471 -5.56 -22.73 -6.17
N ALA A 472 -5.56 -21.40 -6.31
CA ALA A 472 -4.33 -20.62 -6.36
C ALA A 472 -3.49 -20.73 -5.07
N ILE A 473 -4.13 -20.88 -3.90
CA ILE A 473 -3.42 -21.11 -2.63
C ILE A 473 -2.77 -22.51 -2.64
N LEU A 474 -3.51 -23.54 -3.03
CA LEU A 474 -3.00 -24.92 -3.09
C LEU A 474 -1.85 -25.06 -4.11
N ASP A 475 -2.00 -24.47 -5.29
CA ASP A 475 -0.95 -24.42 -6.32
C ASP A 475 0.28 -23.67 -5.82
N HIS A 476 0.08 -22.57 -5.09
CA HIS A 476 1.18 -21.82 -4.49
C HIS A 476 1.92 -22.64 -3.42
N ILE A 477 1.21 -23.37 -2.56
CA ILE A 477 1.82 -24.29 -1.57
C ILE A 477 2.71 -25.32 -2.29
N LYS A 478 2.17 -25.97 -3.35
CA LYS A 478 2.90 -26.96 -4.12
C LYS A 478 4.14 -26.36 -4.77
N ALA A 479 3.98 -25.28 -5.53
CA ALA A 479 5.07 -24.63 -6.26
C ALA A 479 6.17 -24.11 -5.33
N LYS A 480 5.81 -23.57 -4.16
CA LYS A 480 6.79 -23.09 -3.18
C LYS A 480 7.50 -24.23 -2.44
N THR A 481 6.81 -25.33 -2.19
CA THR A 481 7.43 -26.55 -1.64
C THR A 481 8.48 -27.09 -2.61
N GLU A 482 8.10 -27.27 -3.88
CA GLU A 482 9.00 -27.74 -4.95
C GLU A 482 10.22 -26.81 -5.13
N LEU A 483 10.01 -25.49 -5.09
CA LEU A 483 11.09 -24.51 -5.18
C LEU A 483 12.08 -24.59 -4.00
N GLY A 484 11.57 -24.78 -2.79
CA GLY A 484 12.43 -24.96 -1.61
C GLY A 484 13.22 -26.25 -1.68
N ASP A 485 12.57 -27.35 -2.04
CA ASP A 485 13.20 -28.66 -2.14
C ASP A 485 14.23 -28.71 -3.27
N GLU A 486 13.99 -28.02 -4.39
CA GLU A 486 14.98 -27.84 -5.47
C GLU A 486 16.27 -27.22 -4.94
N LEU A 487 16.17 -26.07 -4.27
CA LEU A 487 17.36 -25.37 -3.80
C LEU A 487 18.08 -26.17 -2.70
N ILE A 488 17.34 -26.79 -1.78
CA ILE A 488 17.92 -27.65 -0.74
C ILE A 488 18.69 -28.80 -1.39
N ASN A 489 18.10 -29.49 -2.37
CA ASN A 489 18.76 -30.60 -3.05
C ASN A 489 19.97 -30.13 -3.86
N ARG A 490 19.91 -28.96 -4.48
CA ARG A 490 21.05 -28.36 -5.19
C ARG A 490 22.20 -28.05 -4.23
N ILE A 491 21.91 -27.48 -3.07
CA ILE A 491 22.92 -27.07 -2.08
C ILE A 491 23.48 -28.26 -1.30
N ARG A 492 22.68 -29.30 -1.00
CA ARG A 492 23.15 -30.52 -0.31
C ARG A 492 24.26 -31.28 -1.03
N ASN A 493 24.38 -31.10 -2.34
CA ASN A 493 25.41 -31.75 -3.16
C ASN A 493 26.75 -30.98 -3.16
N ILE A 494 26.83 -29.90 -2.39
CA ILE A 494 28.07 -29.17 -2.10
C ILE A 494 28.73 -29.96 -0.97
N GLY A 495 29.75 -30.73 -1.34
CA GLY A 495 30.30 -31.84 -0.56
C GLY A 495 30.82 -31.49 0.82
#